data_AF-A0A1F2X783-F1
#
_entry.id   AF-A0A1F2X783-F1
#
_cell.length_a   1.000
_cell.length_b   1.000
_cell.length_c   1.000
_cell.angle_alpha   90.00
_cell.angle_beta   90.00
_cell.angle_gamma   90.00
#
_symmetry.space_group_name_H-M   'P 1'
#
loop_
_entity.id
_entity.type
_entity.pdbx_description
1 polymer ?
#
loop_
_entity_poly.entity_id
_entity_poly.type
_entity_poly.pdbx_seq_one_letter_code
_entity_poly.pdbx_strand_id
1 'polypeptide(L)'
;MAEIGMTLPVLRPVGIDPQRASVRTMGSRFVIDSWIYDQVSDPAVPGRTRVTPLDLAAALGGDWAYAPLAEVGFAGYPEAMAVVRSAITARTAHDWGQTAYDAWLYALQPMWLAHDEAFPPFMRGDAWTAKAHQAGLGSYAELKHDTILYAKQGMAEGDMEPPPVLRHWVEPDPTPLLRIAGTARLLRDGLNQLDLLQGTSNDPSTTLGILDTFITIADRLAHIARQELTGDPIGAEDNEFLGQIGGWFTEILYATSVEGTIDDHGAIVADIFLDALTDTVLEVGTGDFNTIYVIVPDGAGGFEIATGGVYAYYEFWQPRTDRLTDEAWWLLIESETLPDRPWWVGEYLGL
;
A
#
# COMPACT_ATOMS: atom_id res chain seq x y z
N MET A 1 -11.56 21.26 2.05
CA MET A 1 -12.02 20.35 0.98
C MET A 1 -12.11 21.03 -0.39
N ALA A 2 -12.92 22.08 -0.58
CA ALA A 2 -13.09 22.71 -1.91
C ALA A 2 -11.83 23.38 -2.49
N GLU A 3 -10.90 23.85 -1.67
CA GLU A 3 -9.74 24.61 -2.16
C GLU A 3 -8.67 23.71 -2.83
N ILE A 4 -8.23 22.62 -2.19
CA ILE A 4 -7.22 21.69 -2.76
C ILE A 4 -7.82 20.78 -3.85
N GLY A 5 -9.08 20.34 -3.67
CA GLY A 5 -9.78 19.52 -4.68
C GLY A 5 -9.96 20.22 -6.03
N MET A 6 -10.05 21.56 -6.02
CA MET A 6 -10.19 22.38 -7.24
C MET A 6 -8.86 22.80 -7.86
N THR A 7 -7.72 22.67 -7.18
CA THR A 7 -6.43 23.16 -7.71
C THR A 7 -5.84 22.25 -8.78
N LEU A 8 -6.01 20.92 -8.68
CA LEU A 8 -5.45 19.97 -9.64
C LEU A 8 -5.95 20.20 -11.10
N PRO A 9 -7.27 20.29 -11.37
CA PRO A 9 -7.77 20.52 -12.73
C PRO A 9 -7.36 21.90 -13.30
N VAL A 10 -7.09 22.87 -12.43
CA VAL A 10 -6.66 24.23 -12.80
C VAL A 10 -5.18 24.25 -13.16
N LEU A 11 -4.34 23.47 -12.44
CA LEU A 11 -2.91 23.36 -12.69
C LEU A 11 -2.60 22.51 -13.94
N ARG A 12 -3.39 21.46 -14.21
CA ARG A 12 -3.26 20.61 -15.40
C ARG A 12 -4.61 20.46 -16.13
N PRO A 13 -4.92 21.35 -17.09
CA PRO A 13 -6.05 21.15 -17.97
C PRO A 13 -5.88 19.85 -18.75
N VAL A 14 -6.93 19.03 -18.84
CA VAL A 14 -6.90 17.80 -19.65
C VAL A 14 -6.69 18.18 -21.12
N GLY A 15 -5.49 17.93 -21.63
CA GLY A 15 -5.15 18.09 -23.05
C GLY A 15 -5.81 17.01 -23.90
N ILE A 16 -6.30 17.38 -25.08
CA ILE A 16 -6.81 16.42 -26.06
C ILE A 16 -5.63 16.02 -26.96
N ASP A 17 -5.20 14.77 -26.87
CA ASP A 17 -4.32 14.15 -27.88
C ASP A 17 -5.19 13.70 -29.07
N PRO A 18 -5.06 14.31 -30.26
CA PRO A 18 -5.87 13.96 -31.43
C PRO A 18 -5.62 12.52 -31.93
N GLN A 19 -4.47 11.93 -31.62
CA GLN A 19 -4.10 10.58 -32.05
C GLN A 19 -4.57 9.49 -31.07
N ARG A 20 -4.94 9.87 -29.83
CA ARG A 20 -5.49 9.00 -28.78
C ARG A 20 -6.76 9.59 -28.17
N ALA A 21 -7.59 10.20 -29.01
CA ALA A 21 -8.80 10.86 -28.59
C ALA A 21 -9.70 9.88 -27.82
N SER A 22 -9.86 10.11 -26.53
CA SER A 22 -10.77 9.36 -25.66
C SER A 22 -11.89 10.28 -25.20
N VAL A 23 -13.11 9.73 -25.16
CA VAL A 23 -14.26 10.43 -24.57
C VAL A 23 -14.32 10.03 -23.11
N ARG A 24 -13.93 10.95 -22.22
CA ARG A 24 -14.10 10.77 -20.78
C ARG A 24 -15.50 11.25 -20.39
N THR A 25 -16.39 10.30 -20.15
CA THR A 25 -17.77 10.58 -19.71
C THR A 25 -17.83 11.01 -18.24
N MET A 26 -16.82 10.65 -17.45
CA MET A 26 -16.59 11.14 -16.09
C MET A 26 -15.26 11.90 -16.03
N GLY A 27 -15.24 13.03 -15.32
CA GLY A 27 -14.01 13.79 -15.10
C GLY A 27 -12.97 12.99 -14.31
N SER A 28 -11.69 13.36 -14.44
CA SER A 28 -10.64 12.83 -13.56
C SER A 28 -10.95 13.20 -12.11
N ARG A 29 -10.96 12.20 -11.23
CA ARG A 29 -11.15 12.43 -9.79
C ARG A 29 -9.85 12.97 -9.20
N PHE A 30 -9.98 13.92 -8.27
CA PHE A 30 -8.86 14.37 -7.46
C PHE A 30 -8.35 13.19 -6.63
N VAL A 31 -7.03 13.00 -6.61
CA VAL A 31 -6.33 12.07 -5.72
C VAL A 31 -5.13 12.80 -5.11
N ILE A 32 -4.94 12.67 -3.80
CA ILE A 32 -4.03 13.53 -3.05
C ILE A 32 -2.55 13.28 -3.36
N ASP A 33 -2.18 12.05 -3.69
CA ASP A 33 -0.83 11.67 -4.14
C ASP A 33 -0.43 12.43 -5.41
N SER A 34 -1.32 12.53 -6.40
CA SER A 34 -1.04 13.30 -7.62
C SER A 34 -0.87 14.79 -7.32
N TRP A 35 -1.63 15.32 -6.36
CA TRP A 35 -1.43 16.69 -5.88
C TRP A 35 -0.07 16.84 -5.18
N ILE A 36 0.34 15.90 -4.33
CA ILE A 36 1.65 15.90 -3.68
C ILE A 36 2.76 15.98 -4.73
N TYR A 37 2.75 15.09 -5.73
CA TYR A 37 3.75 15.09 -6.79
C TYR A 37 3.78 16.40 -7.57
N ASP A 38 2.62 16.98 -7.89
CA ASP A 38 2.53 18.28 -8.56
C ASP A 38 3.13 19.42 -7.73
N GLN A 39 3.03 19.35 -6.40
CA GLN A 39 3.62 20.38 -5.53
C GLN A 39 5.14 20.24 -5.38
N VAL A 40 5.70 19.05 -5.59
CA VAL A 40 7.14 18.80 -5.41
C VAL A 40 7.88 18.61 -6.74
N SER A 41 7.22 18.82 -7.87
CA SER A 41 7.81 18.77 -9.21
C SER A 41 7.65 20.10 -9.94
N ASP A 42 8.27 20.23 -11.10
CA ASP A 42 8.11 21.39 -11.97
C ASP A 42 6.61 21.60 -12.31
N PRO A 43 6.06 22.83 -12.19
CA PRO A 43 6.76 24.10 -12.01
C PRO A 43 6.95 24.55 -10.55
N ALA A 44 6.39 23.84 -9.56
CA ALA A 44 6.45 24.23 -8.15
C ALA A 44 7.88 24.13 -7.59
N VAL A 45 8.63 23.13 -8.03
CA VAL A 45 10.08 22.99 -7.79
C VAL A 45 10.81 23.09 -9.13
N PRO A 46 11.32 24.28 -9.49
CA PRO A 46 11.87 24.52 -10.82
C PRO A 46 12.98 23.52 -11.21
N GLY A 47 12.82 22.88 -12.36
CA GLY A 47 13.80 21.92 -12.89
C GLY A 47 13.76 20.52 -12.28
N ARG A 48 12.85 20.24 -11.33
CA ARG A 48 12.62 18.88 -10.82
C ARG A 48 11.49 18.20 -11.61
N THR A 49 11.82 17.63 -12.77
CA THR A 49 10.83 16.97 -13.64
C THR A 49 10.54 15.52 -13.24
N ARG A 50 11.41 14.91 -12.43
CA ARG A 50 11.27 13.55 -11.92
C ARG A 50 11.02 13.56 -10.41
N VAL A 51 9.98 12.81 -10.01
CA VAL A 51 9.63 12.49 -8.62
C VAL A 51 10.02 11.05 -8.27
N THR A 52 9.88 10.69 -7.01
CA THR A 52 9.97 9.30 -6.53
C THR A 52 8.82 9.05 -5.54
N PRO A 53 8.34 7.81 -5.39
CA PRO A 53 7.41 7.42 -4.34
C PRO A 53 7.88 7.78 -2.92
N LEU A 54 9.17 7.96 -2.67
CA LEU A 54 9.66 8.55 -1.41
C LEU A 54 9.14 9.97 -1.16
N ASP A 55 8.79 10.76 -2.19
CA ASP A 55 8.15 12.07 -2.01
C ASP A 55 6.79 11.94 -1.31
N LEU A 56 6.03 10.89 -1.63
CA LEU A 56 4.74 10.61 -1.00
C LEU A 56 4.92 10.21 0.47
N ALA A 57 5.84 9.29 0.74
CA ALA A 57 6.19 8.88 2.11
C ALA A 57 6.68 10.09 2.92
N ALA A 58 7.56 10.91 2.35
CA ALA A 58 8.04 12.14 2.95
C ALA A 58 6.92 13.13 3.24
N ALA A 59 6.01 13.35 2.29
CA ALA A 59 4.84 14.21 2.46
C ALA A 59 3.92 13.73 3.59
N LEU A 60 3.78 12.41 3.75
CA LEU A 60 2.94 11.79 4.79
C LEU A 60 3.62 11.70 6.16
N GLY A 61 4.82 12.27 6.32
CA GLY A 61 5.51 12.43 7.60
C GLY A 61 6.75 11.55 7.76
N GLY A 62 7.13 10.78 6.73
CA GLY A 62 8.32 9.94 6.76
C GLY A 62 9.60 10.74 6.66
N ASP A 63 10.24 10.99 7.80
CA ASP A 63 11.51 11.72 7.85
C ASP A 63 12.67 10.92 7.26
N TRP A 64 12.63 9.59 7.39
CA TRP A 64 13.60 8.70 6.73
C TRP A 64 13.53 8.82 5.20
N ALA A 65 12.33 8.86 4.62
CA ALA A 65 12.13 9.10 3.19
C ALA A 65 12.53 10.53 2.77
N TYR A 66 12.31 11.52 3.63
CA TYR A 66 12.62 12.92 3.34
C TYR A 66 14.12 13.21 3.32
N ALA A 67 14.89 12.63 4.24
CA ALA A 67 16.32 12.92 4.41
C ALA A 67 17.13 12.83 3.10
N PRO A 68 17.12 11.71 2.34
CA PRO A 68 17.88 11.62 1.11
C PRO A 68 17.37 12.57 0.01
N LEU A 69 16.07 12.89 -0.01
CA LEU A 69 15.50 13.79 -1.02
C LEU A 69 15.92 15.24 -0.80
N ALA A 70 16.07 15.66 0.46
CA ALA A 70 16.59 16.98 0.80
C ALA A 70 18.05 17.16 0.37
N GLU A 71 18.85 16.10 0.35
CA GLU A 71 20.26 16.12 -0.05
C GLU A 71 20.47 16.27 -1.57
N VAL A 72 19.50 15.86 -2.40
CA VAL A 72 19.56 16.00 -3.87
C VAL A 72 19.67 17.46 -4.31
N GLY A 73 19.25 18.41 -3.46
CA GLY A 73 19.62 19.82 -3.59
C GLY A 73 18.83 20.64 -4.61
N PHE A 74 17.61 20.22 -4.98
CA PHE A 74 16.73 21.05 -5.79
C PHE A 74 16.28 22.30 -5.00
N ALA A 75 16.55 23.48 -5.55
CA ALA A 75 16.14 24.74 -4.94
C ALA A 75 14.61 24.82 -4.82
N GLY A 76 14.11 25.14 -3.63
CA GLY A 76 12.68 25.22 -3.35
C GLY A 76 12.02 23.89 -2.94
N TYR A 77 12.72 22.75 -3.03
CA TYR A 77 12.15 21.46 -2.64
C TYR A 77 11.81 21.36 -1.14
N PRO A 78 12.69 21.75 -0.21
CA PRO A 78 12.35 21.73 1.22
C PRO A 78 11.13 22.60 1.56
N GLU A 79 11.03 23.79 0.95
CA GLU A 79 9.90 24.70 1.14
C GLU A 79 8.60 24.11 0.57
N ALA A 80 8.65 23.53 -0.63
CA ALA A 80 7.52 22.85 -1.25
C ALA A 80 7.04 21.67 -0.40
N MET A 81 7.97 20.83 0.07
CA MET A 81 7.64 19.70 0.94
C MET A 81 7.04 20.16 2.27
N ALA A 82 7.52 21.26 2.85
CA ALA A 82 6.96 21.83 4.07
C ALA A 82 5.51 22.30 3.89
N VAL A 83 5.18 22.91 2.74
CA VAL A 83 3.80 23.29 2.39
C VAL A 83 2.91 22.05 2.29
N VAL A 84 3.37 21.02 1.59
CA VAL A 84 2.63 19.77 1.41
C VAL A 84 2.38 19.08 2.76
N ARG A 85 3.43 18.90 3.57
CA ARG A 85 3.33 18.33 4.93
C ARG A 85 2.34 19.11 5.79
N SER A 86 2.39 20.43 5.77
CA SER A 86 1.46 21.28 6.54
C SER A 86 0.01 21.07 6.12
N ALA A 87 -0.26 20.97 4.81
CA ALA A 87 -1.60 20.71 4.29
C ALA A 87 -2.10 19.31 4.68
N ILE A 88 -1.23 18.31 4.67
CA ILE A 88 -1.53 16.93 5.06
C ILE A 88 -1.82 16.84 6.56
N THR A 89 -0.99 17.44 7.42
CA THR A 89 -1.18 17.46 8.88
C THR A 89 -2.45 18.20 9.29
N ALA A 90 -2.88 19.20 8.52
CA ALA A 90 -4.13 19.92 8.77
C ALA A 90 -5.39 19.10 8.46
N ARG A 91 -5.28 17.97 7.75
CA ARG A 91 -6.42 17.10 7.43
C ARG A 91 -6.92 16.38 8.68
N THR A 92 -8.21 16.47 8.93
CA THR A 92 -8.86 15.72 10.00
C THR A 92 -9.10 14.26 9.58
N ALA A 93 -9.41 13.39 10.54
CA ALA A 93 -9.84 12.02 10.24
C ALA A 93 -11.10 11.99 9.33
N HIS A 94 -11.98 13.00 9.46
CA HIS A 94 -13.14 13.14 8.59
C HIS A 94 -12.74 13.49 7.15
N ASP A 95 -11.71 14.32 6.95
CA ASP A 95 -11.21 14.65 5.61
C ASP A 95 -10.56 13.43 4.94
N TRP A 96 -9.84 12.60 5.70
CA TRP A 96 -9.30 11.33 5.19
C TRP A 96 -10.39 10.31 4.86
N GLY A 97 -11.48 10.30 5.61
CA GLY A 97 -12.62 9.39 5.39
C GLY A 97 -13.60 9.81 4.29
N GLN A 98 -13.28 10.79 3.45
CA GLN A 98 -14.19 11.27 2.41
C GLN A 98 -14.30 10.31 1.22
N THR A 99 -13.25 9.53 0.97
CA THR A 99 -13.22 8.52 -0.10
C THR A 99 -12.46 7.29 0.39
N ALA A 100 -12.78 6.12 -0.16
CA ALA A 100 -12.03 4.90 0.14
C ALA A 100 -10.54 5.02 -0.27
N TYR A 101 -10.25 5.79 -1.33
CA TYR A 101 -8.89 6.07 -1.78
C TYR A 101 -8.07 6.84 -0.74
N ASP A 102 -8.60 7.99 -0.29
CA ASP A 102 -7.95 8.82 0.74
C ASP A 102 -7.84 8.05 2.06
N ALA A 103 -8.85 7.26 2.41
CA ALA A 103 -8.84 6.43 3.61
C ALA A 103 -7.78 5.32 3.55
N TRP A 104 -7.62 4.66 2.39
CA TRP A 104 -6.57 3.66 2.18
C TRP A 104 -5.18 4.28 2.26
N LEU A 105 -4.94 5.40 1.55
CA LEU A 105 -3.65 6.09 1.62
C LEU A 105 -3.32 6.56 3.06
N TYR A 106 -4.33 7.02 3.81
CA TYR A 106 -4.16 7.34 5.23
C TYR A 106 -3.87 6.11 6.09
N ALA A 107 -4.39 4.93 5.72
CA ALA A 107 -4.10 3.67 6.41
C ALA A 107 -2.63 3.25 6.27
N LEU A 108 -1.97 3.62 5.17
CA LEU A 108 -0.55 3.33 4.92
C LEU A 108 0.41 4.25 5.66
N GLN A 109 -0.02 5.47 6.03
CA GLN A 109 0.82 6.47 6.69
C GLN A 109 1.69 5.93 7.85
N PRO A 110 1.17 5.10 8.79
CA PRO A 110 1.98 4.59 9.91
C PRO A 110 3.24 3.84 9.47
N MET A 111 3.21 3.19 8.29
CA MET A 111 4.37 2.48 7.72
C MET A 111 5.56 3.39 7.39
N TRP A 112 5.32 4.69 7.28
CA TRP A 112 6.35 5.68 6.98
C TRP A 112 6.76 6.50 8.20
N LEU A 113 6.07 6.36 9.34
CA LEU A 113 6.42 7.05 10.58
C LEU A 113 7.53 6.27 11.32
N ALA A 114 8.31 6.98 12.15
CA ALA A 114 9.35 6.36 12.94
C ALA A 114 8.77 5.47 14.05
N HIS A 115 9.31 4.26 14.19
CA HIS A 115 9.05 3.38 15.32
C HIS A 115 9.92 3.81 16.51
N ASP A 116 9.31 4.41 17.53
CA ASP A 116 9.98 4.90 18.73
C ASP A 116 10.11 3.82 19.82
N GLU A 117 10.45 4.22 21.06
CA GLU A 117 10.62 3.31 22.20
C GLU A 117 9.35 2.52 22.58
N ALA A 118 8.17 2.91 22.09
CA ALA A 118 6.95 2.15 22.28
C ALA A 118 6.93 0.85 21.46
N PHE A 119 7.78 0.73 20.42
CA PHE A 119 7.85 -0.44 19.55
C PHE A 119 8.96 -1.43 19.96
N PRO A 120 8.79 -2.73 19.65
CA PRO A 120 9.81 -3.75 19.93
C PRO A 120 11.20 -3.39 19.36
N PRO A 121 12.30 -3.80 20.02
CA PRO A 121 13.67 -3.53 19.55
C PRO A 121 13.92 -3.83 18.07
N PHE A 122 13.37 -4.94 17.55
CA PHE A 122 13.57 -5.32 16.15
C PHE A 122 12.88 -4.37 15.16
N MET A 123 11.88 -3.59 15.59
CA MET A 123 11.17 -2.63 14.73
C MET A 123 11.88 -1.27 14.62
N ARG A 124 12.87 -0.99 15.47
CA ARG A 124 13.48 0.33 15.62
C ARG A 124 14.72 0.55 14.75
N GLY A 125 15.11 -0.44 13.97
CA GLY A 125 16.30 -0.38 13.12
C GLY A 125 16.02 0.11 11.70
N ASP A 126 17.08 0.53 10.99
CA ASP A 126 16.98 1.02 9.61
C ASP A 126 16.44 -0.06 8.66
N ALA A 127 16.82 -1.33 8.87
CA ALA A 127 16.30 -2.46 8.10
C ALA A 127 14.77 -2.60 8.26
N TRP A 128 14.25 -2.43 9.48
CA TRP A 128 12.79 -2.46 9.68
C TRP A 128 12.11 -1.24 9.09
N THR A 129 12.72 -0.07 9.22
CA THR A 129 12.23 1.17 8.61
C THR A 129 12.12 1.03 7.09
N ALA A 130 13.15 0.48 6.43
CA ALA A 130 13.14 0.20 4.99
C ALA A 130 12.07 -0.84 4.62
N LYS A 131 11.90 -1.89 5.44
CA LYS A 131 10.84 -2.90 5.24
C LYS A 131 9.45 -2.28 5.37
N ALA A 132 9.25 -1.38 6.34
CA ALA A 132 7.97 -0.69 6.53
C ALA A 132 7.68 0.24 5.34
N HIS A 133 8.68 0.96 4.83
CA HIS A 133 8.56 1.75 3.61
C HIS A 133 8.24 0.88 2.39
N GLN A 134 8.91 -0.27 2.23
CA GLN A 134 8.61 -1.28 1.21
C GLN A 134 7.16 -1.77 1.31
N ALA A 135 6.66 -2.00 2.53
CA ALA A 135 5.28 -2.45 2.73
C ALA A 135 4.25 -1.36 2.38
N GLY A 136 4.46 -0.14 2.86
CA GLY A 136 3.60 1.00 2.53
C GLY A 136 3.60 1.33 1.03
N LEU A 137 4.77 1.29 0.38
CA LEU A 137 4.89 1.57 -1.05
C LEU A 137 4.38 0.42 -1.93
N GLY A 138 4.52 -0.84 -1.48
CA GLY A 138 3.90 -2.00 -2.12
C GLY A 138 2.38 -1.88 -2.14
N SER A 139 1.76 -1.59 -0.99
CA SER A 139 0.30 -1.38 -0.94
C SER A 139 -0.16 -0.08 -1.64
N TYR A 140 0.72 0.93 -1.73
CA TYR A 140 0.44 2.10 -2.59
C TYR A 140 0.42 1.71 -4.07
N ALA A 141 1.34 0.84 -4.53
CA ALA A 141 1.28 0.30 -5.89
C ALA A 141 -0.06 -0.41 -6.14
N GLU A 142 -0.54 -1.22 -5.18
CA GLU A 142 -1.86 -1.88 -5.24
C GLU A 142 -3.01 -0.88 -5.32
N LEU A 143 -3.01 0.15 -4.46
CA LEU A 143 -4.02 1.21 -4.52
C LEU A 143 -4.06 1.88 -5.90
N LYS A 144 -2.89 2.17 -6.49
CA LYS A 144 -2.81 2.80 -7.81
C LYS A 144 -3.33 1.86 -8.89
N HIS A 145 -2.95 0.59 -8.84
CA HIS A 145 -3.39 -0.44 -9.77
C HIS A 145 -4.92 -0.68 -9.71
N ASP A 146 -5.46 -0.94 -8.52
CA ASP A 146 -6.88 -1.27 -8.31
C ASP A 146 -7.82 -0.12 -8.69
N THR A 147 -7.32 1.12 -8.65
CA THR A 147 -8.09 2.31 -9.03
C THR A 147 -8.01 2.63 -10.53
N ILE A 148 -7.31 1.80 -11.32
CA ILE A 148 -7.07 1.96 -12.76
C ILE A 148 -7.88 0.98 -13.66
N LEU A 149 -8.50 -0.11 -13.14
CA LEU A 149 -9.29 -1.19 -13.83
C LEU A 149 -8.41 -2.16 -14.69
N TYR A 150 -8.58 -3.50 -14.87
CA TYR A 150 -9.26 -4.68 -14.27
C TYR A 150 -8.63 -5.98 -14.89
N ALA A 151 -8.39 -7.06 -14.08
CA ALA A 151 -8.32 -8.55 -14.35
C ALA A 151 -7.22 -9.14 -15.31
N LYS A 152 -6.72 -10.41 -15.30
CA LYS A 152 -7.02 -11.75 -14.66
C LYS A 152 -5.88 -12.83 -14.87
N GLN A 153 -5.91 -13.95 -14.11
CA GLN A 153 -5.38 -15.39 -14.24
C GLN A 153 -4.10 -15.79 -13.45
N GLY A 154 -3.74 -17.08 -13.17
CA GLY A 154 -4.29 -18.10 -12.20
C GLY A 154 -3.49 -19.45 -11.97
N MET A 155 -3.42 -20.07 -10.76
CA MET A 155 -2.58 -21.29 -10.45
C MET A 155 -3.15 -22.18 -9.31
N ALA A 156 -2.50 -23.32 -8.99
CA ALA A 156 -3.06 -24.50 -8.31
C ALA A 156 -2.58 -24.71 -6.85
N GLU A 157 -3.46 -25.25 -6.01
CA GLU A 157 -3.20 -25.50 -4.57
C GLU A 157 -2.78 -26.95 -4.25
N GLY A 158 -2.02 -27.10 -3.16
CA GLY A 158 -1.67 -28.36 -2.50
C GLY A 158 -2.02 -28.34 -1.01
N ASP A 159 -2.61 -29.43 -0.54
CA ASP A 159 -3.07 -29.63 0.84
C ASP A 159 -1.87 -29.90 1.78
N MET A 160 -1.74 -29.16 2.89
CA MET A 160 -0.69 -29.35 3.90
C MET A 160 -1.32 -29.65 5.26
N GLU A 161 -0.90 -30.79 5.84
CA GLU A 161 -1.26 -31.24 7.19
C GLU A 161 -0.78 -30.22 8.25
N PRO A 162 -1.60 -29.87 9.26
CA PRO A 162 -1.21 -28.85 10.23
C PRO A 162 0.03 -29.27 11.03
N PRO A 163 1.09 -28.42 11.05
CA PRO A 163 2.25 -28.63 11.91
C PRO A 163 1.85 -28.57 13.41
N PRO A 164 2.75 -28.96 14.34
CA PRO A 164 2.53 -28.80 15.78
C PRO A 164 2.10 -27.37 16.15
N VAL A 165 1.39 -27.20 17.27
CA VAL A 165 0.91 -25.88 17.76
C VAL A 165 2.10 -24.94 17.95
N LEU A 166 2.36 -24.12 16.93
CA LEU A 166 3.36 -23.07 16.92
C LEU A 166 2.74 -21.80 17.48
N ARG A 167 3.56 -20.96 18.10
CA ARG A 167 3.16 -19.59 18.36
C ARG A 167 3.20 -18.82 17.04
N HIS A 168 2.11 -18.12 16.73
CA HIS A 168 2.01 -17.26 15.56
C HIS A 168 2.16 -15.80 15.96
N TRP A 169 2.52 -14.97 14.98
CA TRP A 169 2.81 -13.55 15.18
C TRP A 169 2.07 -12.71 14.16
N VAL A 170 1.62 -11.54 14.61
CA VAL A 170 1.24 -10.43 13.76
C VAL A 170 2.22 -9.28 14.03
N GLU A 171 2.52 -8.49 13.00
CA GLU A 171 3.36 -7.30 13.15
C GLU A 171 2.80 -6.39 14.26
N PRO A 172 3.61 -6.00 15.28
CA PRO A 172 3.17 -5.18 16.41
C PRO A 172 2.90 -3.70 16.06
N ASP A 173 2.17 -3.45 14.99
CA ASP A 173 1.69 -2.13 14.60
C ASP A 173 0.16 -2.18 14.39
N PRO A 174 -0.63 -1.87 15.42
CA PRO A 174 -2.10 -1.97 15.33
C PRO A 174 -2.71 -0.83 14.51
N THR A 175 -2.03 0.30 14.37
CA THR A 175 -2.56 1.49 13.70
C THR A 175 -2.96 1.27 12.24
N PRO A 176 -2.10 0.70 11.36
CA PRO A 176 -2.48 0.41 9.97
C PRO A 176 -3.66 -0.55 9.89
N LEU A 177 -3.69 -1.59 10.72
CA LEU A 177 -4.76 -2.60 10.75
C LEU A 177 -6.12 -1.99 11.14
N LEU A 178 -6.12 -1.12 12.16
CA LEU A 178 -7.33 -0.37 12.55
C LEU A 178 -7.81 0.57 11.45
N ARG A 179 -6.89 1.23 10.74
CA ARG A 179 -7.24 2.14 9.63
C ARG A 179 -7.76 1.36 8.42
N ILE A 180 -7.18 0.20 8.10
CA ILE A 180 -7.69 -0.73 7.06
C ILE A 180 -9.13 -1.16 7.40
N ALA A 181 -9.38 -1.59 8.64
CA ALA A 181 -10.73 -1.91 9.10
C ALA A 181 -11.67 -0.68 8.99
N GLY A 182 -11.17 0.53 9.29
CA GLY A 182 -11.90 1.78 9.12
C GLY A 182 -12.29 2.06 7.66
N THR A 183 -11.35 1.85 6.73
CA THR A 183 -11.58 2.00 5.28
C THR A 183 -12.62 1.00 4.77
N ALA A 184 -12.55 -0.26 5.21
CA ALA A 184 -13.52 -1.27 4.84
C ALA A 184 -14.92 -0.95 5.37
N ARG A 185 -15.04 -0.44 6.61
CA ARG A 185 -16.32 0.07 7.14
C ARG A 185 -16.84 1.25 6.34
N LEU A 186 -15.98 2.20 5.95
CA LEU A 186 -16.36 3.34 5.11
C LEU A 186 -16.94 2.86 3.77
N LEU A 187 -16.28 1.90 3.12
CA LEU A 187 -16.75 1.31 1.87
C LEU A 187 -18.11 0.61 2.07
N ARG A 188 -18.22 -0.26 3.08
CA ARG A 188 -19.46 -0.95 3.41
C ARG A 188 -20.60 0.02 3.67
N ASP A 189 -20.39 1.00 4.56
CA ASP A 189 -21.44 1.94 4.96
C ASP A 189 -21.85 2.83 3.77
N GLY A 190 -20.90 3.24 2.94
CA GLY A 190 -21.17 4.01 1.71
C GLY A 190 -21.96 3.21 0.68
N LEU A 191 -21.59 1.96 0.41
CA LEU A 191 -22.33 1.09 -0.51
C LEU A 191 -23.73 0.76 0.03
N ASN A 192 -23.87 0.58 1.34
CA ASN A 192 -25.16 0.34 1.98
C ASN A 192 -26.09 1.56 1.85
N GLN A 193 -25.57 2.77 2.05
CA GLN A 193 -26.34 4.01 1.87
C GLN A 193 -26.82 4.24 0.43
N LEU A 194 -26.11 3.66 -0.55
CA LEU A 194 -26.47 3.71 -1.96
C LEU A 194 -27.36 2.53 -2.40
N ASP A 195 -27.79 1.67 -1.47
CA ASP A 195 -28.52 0.43 -1.73
C ASP A 195 -27.78 -0.51 -2.72
N LEU A 196 -26.43 -0.48 -2.69
CA LEU A 196 -25.56 -1.28 -3.57
C LEU A 196 -25.01 -2.54 -2.90
N LEU A 197 -25.18 -2.71 -1.59
CA LEU A 197 -24.82 -3.96 -0.91
C LEU A 197 -25.96 -4.98 -1.00
N GLN A 198 -25.62 -6.18 -1.46
CA GLN A 198 -26.52 -7.33 -1.46
C GLN A 198 -26.11 -8.34 -0.39
N GLY A 199 -27.07 -9.09 0.12
CA GLY A 199 -26.84 -10.24 1.01
C GLY A 199 -26.96 -9.94 2.50
N THR A 200 -26.28 -10.74 3.31
CA THR A 200 -26.33 -10.67 4.79
C THR A 200 -24.93 -10.80 5.38
N SER A 201 -24.67 -10.20 6.54
CA SER A 201 -23.37 -10.24 7.22
C SER A 201 -22.84 -11.65 7.53
N ASN A 202 -23.71 -12.66 7.58
CA ASN A 202 -23.33 -14.03 7.91
C ASN A 202 -23.07 -14.90 6.66
N ASP A 203 -23.20 -14.34 5.47
CA ASP A 203 -23.02 -15.06 4.21
C ASP A 203 -21.80 -14.50 3.45
N PRO A 204 -20.62 -15.14 3.57
CA PRO A 204 -19.39 -14.68 2.95
C PRO A 204 -19.43 -14.74 1.42
N SER A 205 -20.44 -15.39 0.82
CA SER A 205 -20.65 -15.35 -0.65
C SER A 205 -21.26 -14.03 -1.15
N THR A 206 -21.64 -13.14 -0.24
CA THR A 206 -22.27 -11.86 -0.55
C THR A 206 -21.32 -10.69 -0.31
N THR A 207 -21.45 -9.60 -1.08
CA THR A 207 -20.62 -8.40 -0.90
C THR A 207 -20.70 -7.83 0.52
N LEU A 208 -21.87 -7.88 1.18
CA LEU A 208 -22.00 -7.46 2.58
C LEU A 208 -21.25 -8.40 3.52
N GLY A 209 -21.48 -9.71 3.41
CA GLY A 209 -20.83 -10.68 4.28
C GLY A 209 -19.32 -10.67 4.14
N ILE A 210 -18.78 -10.57 2.93
CA ILE A 210 -17.32 -10.56 2.76
C ILE A 210 -16.65 -9.29 3.28
N LEU A 211 -17.30 -8.13 3.13
CA LEU A 211 -16.80 -6.89 3.74
C LEU A 211 -16.82 -6.99 5.27
N ASP A 212 -17.87 -7.56 5.87
CA ASP A 212 -17.94 -7.75 7.32
C ASP A 212 -16.92 -8.79 7.83
N THR A 213 -16.65 -9.85 7.06
CA THR A 213 -15.56 -10.81 7.33
C THR A 213 -14.21 -10.12 7.30
N PHE A 214 -13.91 -9.33 6.26
CA PHE A 214 -12.66 -8.57 6.16
C PHE A 214 -12.48 -7.58 7.31
N ILE A 215 -13.53 -6.84 7.68
CA ILE A 215 -13.52 -5.93 8.84
C ILE A 215 -13.19 -6.70 10.12
N THR A 216 -13.83 -7.86 10.33
CA THR A 216 -13.61 -8.71 11.51
C THR A 216 -12.17 -9.22 11.59
N ILE A 217 -11.60 -9.66 10.45
CA ILE A 217 -10.20 -10.09 10.35
C ILE A 217 -9.27 -8.93 10.69
N ALA A 218 -9.44 -7.76 10.06
CA ALA A 218 -8.57 -6.59 10.29
C ALA A 218 -8.65 -6.08 11.73
N ASP A 219 -9.84 -6.04 12.35
CA ASP A 219 -10.01 -5.68 13.75
C ASP A 219 -9.34 -6.67 14.70
N ARG A 220 -9.46 -7.97 14.41
CA ARG A 220 -8.85 -9.02 15.24
C ARG A 220 -7.33 -8.99 15.12
N LEU A 221 -6.79 -8.82 13.92
CA LEU A 221 -5.35 -8.62 13.72
C LEU A 221 -4.85 -7.39 14.49
N ALA A 222 -5.60 -6.28 14.46
CA ALA A 222 -5.22 -5.08 15.22
C ALA A 222 -5.27 -5.29 16.74
N HIS A 223 -6.25 -6.05 17.22
CA HIS A 223 -6.35 -6.43 18.63
C HIS A 223 -5.10 -7.19 19.08
N ILE A 224 -4.70 -8.20 18.30
CA ILE A 224 -3.53 -9.04 18.57
C ILE A 224 -2.24 -8.21 18.44
N ALA A 225 -2.12 -7.38 17.39
CA ALA A 225 -0.96 -6.50 17.19
C ALA A 225 -0.76 -5.55 18.38
N ARG A 226 -1.85 -5.08 18.99
CA ARG A 226 -1.78 -4.28 20.21
C ARG A 226 -1.29 -5.11 21.42
N GLN A 227 -1.72 -6.36 21.57
CA GLN A 227 -1.22 -7.24 22.63
C GLN A 227 0.27 -7.53 22.46
N GLU A 228 0.70 -7.84 21.24
CA GLU A 228 2.12 -8.06 20.93
C GLU A 228 2.95 -6.79 21.14
N LEU A 229 2.39 -5.61 20.84
CA LEU A 229 3.02 -4.32 21.10
C LEU A 229 3.16 -4.04 22.61
N THR A 230 2.17 -4.40 23.43
CA THR A 230 2.24 -4.25 24.89
C THR A 230 3.05 -5.35 25.57
N GLY A 231 3.43 -6.41 24.84
CA GLY A 231 4.11 -7.59 25.36
C GLY A 231 3.20 -8.53 26.16
N ASP A 232 1.88 -8.39 26.02
CA ASP A 232 0.90 -9.26 26.66
C ASP A 232 0.79 -10.60 25.90
N PRO A 233 0.63 -11.74 26.60
CA PRO A 233 0.43 -13.03 25.94
C PRO A 233 -0.89 -13.06 25.17
N ILE A 234 -0.85 -13.55 23.93
CA ILE A 234 -2.05 -13.78 23.13
C ILE A 234 -2.83 -15.02 23.61
N GLY A 235 -4.15 -14.99 23.44
CA GLY A 235 -5.01 -16.11 23.80
C GLY A 235 -4.85 -17.31 22.85
N ALA A 236 -5.21 -18.51 23.31
CA ALA A 236 -5.17 -19.71 22.46
C ALA A 236 -6.05 -19.60 21.21
N GLU A 237 -7.23 -18.97 21.34
CA GLU A 237 -8.15 -18.73 20.22
C GLU A 237 -7.56 -17.75 19.20
N ASP A 238 -6.86 -16.71 19.66
CA ASP A 238 -6.18 -15.75 18.79
C ASP A 238 -4.97 -16.38 18.09
N ASN A 239 -4.23 -17.24 18.78
CA ASN A 239 -3.15 -18.00 18.17
C ASN A 239 -3.68 -18.98 17.11
N GLU A 240 -4.80 -19.67 17.36
CA GLU A 240 -5.45 -20.54 16.37
C GLU A 240 -5.95 -19.73 15.17
N PHE A 241 -6.56 -18.57 15.40
CA PHE A 241 -6.97 -17.65 14.34
C PHE A 241 -5.80 -17.23 13.45
N LEU A 242 -4.66 -16.84 14.04
CA LEU A 242 -3.44 -16.51 13.29
C LEU A 242 -2.92 -17.70 12.49
N GLY A 243 -2.97 -18.91 13.05
CA GLY A 243 -2.58 -20.13 12.34
C GLY A 243 -3.45 -20.42 11.11
N GLN A 244 -4.68 -19.90 11.08
CA GLN A 244 -5.63 -20.04 9.97
C GLN A 244 -5.65 -18.83 9.03
N ILE A 245 -4.78 -17.84 9.23
CA ILE A 245 -4.85 -16.56 8.50
C ILE A 245 -4.77 -16.73 6.98
N GLY A 246 -4.00 -17.70 6.50
CA GLY A 246 -3.95 -18.05 5.08
C GLY A 246 -5.33 -18.48 4.56
N GLY A 247 -6.04 -19.35 5.28
CA GLY A 247 -7.38 -19.80 4.90
C GLY A 247 -8.40 -18.66 4.89
N TRP A 248 -8.33 -17.75 5.87
CA TRP A 248 -9.20 -16.57 5.92
C TRP A 248 -9.03 -15.65 4.70
N PHE A 249 -7.78 -15.37 4.31
CA PHE A 249 -7.52 -14.55 3.11
C PHE A 249 -7.85 -15.29 1.81
N THR A 250 -7.62 -16.60 1.75
CA THR A 250 -8.06 -17.43 0.63
C THR A 250 -9.59 -17.35 0.46
N GLU A 251 -10.36 -17.44 1.54
CA GLU A 251 -11.83 -17.31 1.48
C GLU A 251 -12.26 -15.95 0.90
N ILE A 252 -11.63 -14.85 1.34
CA ILE A 252 -11.87 -13.51 0.78
C ILE A 252 -11.57 -13.47 -0.70
N LEU A 253 -10.40 -13.97 -1.09
CA LEU A 253 -9.96 -13.97 -2.48
C LEU A 253 -10.95 -14.71 -3.39
N TYR A 254 -11.45 -15.87 -2.96
CA TYR A 254 -12.48 -16.63 -3.67
C TYR A 254 -13.84 -15.92 -3.69
N ALA A 255 -14.27 -15.35 -2.57
CA ALA A 255 -15.55 -14.66 -2.49
C ALA A 255 -15.62 -13.39 -3.36
N THR A 256 -14.49 -12.70 -3.54
CA THR A 256 -14.39 -11.51 -4.41
C THR A 256 -14.06 -11.84 -5.86
N SER A 257 -13.89 -13.12 -6.19
CA SER A 257 -13.54 -13.57 -7.54
C SER A 257 -14.71 -13.46 -8.52
N VAL A 258 -14.40 -13.21 -9.79
CA VAL A 258 -15.38 -13.28 -10.87
C VAL A 258 -15.42 -14.71 -11.41
N GLU A 259 -16.53 -15.41 -11.16
CA GLU A 259 -16.76 -16.81 -11.57
C GLU A 259 -15.76 -17.80 -10.94
N GLY A 260 -15.27 -17.54 -9.72
CA GLY A 260 -14.33 -18.45 -9.04
C GLY A 260 -12.89 -18.35 -9.55
N THR A 261 -12.54 -17.29 -10.30
CA THR A 261 -11.21 -17.12 -10.91
C THR A 261 -10.36 -16.07 -10.16
N ILE A 262 -9.14 -16.44 -9.79
CA ILE A 262 -8.16 -15.66 -9.01
C ILE A 262 -6.81 -15.61 -9.78
N ASP A 263 -5.97 -14.59 -9.55
CA ASP A 263 -4.67 -14.39 -10.23
C ASP A 263 -3.52 -15.18 -9.57
N ASP A 264 -2.54 -15.70 -10.34
CA ASP A 264 -1.36 -16.46 -9.83
C ASP A 264 -0.13 -15.61 -9.55
N HIS A 265 -0.06 -14.46 -10.18
CA HIS A 265 0.91 -13.44 -9.84
C HIS A 265 0.22 -12.36 -9.01
N GLY A 266 0.56 -12.29 -7.71
CA GLY A 266 0.22 -11.13 -6.87
C GLY A 266 1.03 -9.86 -7.22
N ALA A 267 1.89 -9.97 -8.23
CA ALA A 267 2.69 -8.90 -8.77
C ALA A 267 1.87 -8.00 -9.68
N ILE A 268 2.00 -6.69 -9.50
CA ILE A 268 1.28 -5.68 -10.28
C ILE A 268 2.22 -4.56 -10.70
N VAL A 269 1.84 -3.81 -11.73
CA VAL A 269 2.56 -2.60 -12.15
C VAL A 269 1.60 -1.46 -12.48
N ALA A 270 1.95 -0.25 -12.06
CA ALA A 270 1.17 0.95 -12.38
C ALA A 270 2.07 2.16 -12.63
N ASP A 271 1.71 2.97 -13.63
CA ASP A 271 2.32 4.29 -13.84
C ASP A 271 1.67 5.33 -12.93
N ILE A 272 2.49 6.10 -12.24
CA ILE A 272 2.02 7.07 -11.22
C ILE A 272 2.37 8.51 -11.56
N PHE A 273 3.29 8.73 -12.51
CA PHE A 273 3.71 10.07 -12.92
C PHE A 273 4.24 10.09 -14.35
N LEU A 274 4.03 11.20 -15.06
CA LEU A 274 4.55 11.45 -16.41
C LEU A 274 5.49 12.67 -16.38
N ASP A 275 6.75 12.45 -16.74
CA ASP A 275 7.66 13.53 -17.14
C ASP A 275 7.40 13.85 -18.62
N ALA A 276 6.62 14.90 -18.87
CA ALA A 276 6.26 15.31 -20.22
C ALA A 276 7.43 15.89 -21.02
N LEU A 277 8.51 16.36 -20.37
CA LEU A 277 9.67 16.92 -21.06
C LEU A 277 10.49 15.82 -21.73
N THR A 278 10.65 14.68 -21.06
CA THR A 278 11.40 13.53 -21.58
C THR A 278 10.52 12.42 -22.14
N ASP A 279 9.19 12.57 -22.07
CA ASP A 279 8.18 11.58 -22.45
C ASP A 279 8.39 10.21 -21.78
N THR A 280 8.72 10.24 -20.48
CA THR A 280 8.95 9.05 -19.65
C THR A 280 7.95 8.97 -18.51
N VAL A 281 7.56 7.76 -18.13
CA VAL A 281 6.68 7.48 -17.00
C VAL A 281 7.47 6.90 -15.83
N LEU A 282 7.04 7.24 -14.62
CA LEU A 282 7.45 6.56 -13.39
C LEU A 282 6.44 5.45 -13.11
N GLU A 283 6.93 4.23 -13.08
CA GLU A 283 6.15 3.06 -12.72
C GLU A 283 6.59 2.51 -11.38
N VAL A 284 5.61 1.98 -10.64
CA VAL A 284 5.80 1.25 -9.40
C VAL A 284 5.18 -0.12 -9.56
N GLY A 285 5.78 -1.12 -8.93
CA GLY A 285 5.25 -2.47 -8.99
C GLY A 285 5.63 -3.33 -7.81
N THR A 286 4.92 -4.44 -7.67
CA THR A 286 5.22 -5.53 -6.73
C THR A 286 5.69 -6.74 -7.53
N GLY A 287 6.65 -7.50 -7.00
CA GLY A 287 7.00 -8.84 -7.51
C GLY A 287 6.59 -9.92 -6.52
N ASP A 288 7.13 -11.12 -6.71
CA ASP A 288 6.93 -12.23 -5.77
C ASP A 288 7.42 -11.88 -4.36
N PHE A 289 6.64 -12.23 -3.33
CA PHE A 289 6.94 -11.90 -1.94
C PHE A 289 8.35 -12.37 -1.53
N ASN A 290 9.08 -11.51 -0.83
CA ASN A 290 10.32 -11.91 -0.18
C ASN A 290 10.02 -12.57 1.17
N THR A 291 10.89 -13.49 1.58
CA THR A 291 10.82 -14.07 2.93
C THR A 291 11.56 -13.18 3.92
N ILE A 292 10.94 -12.88 5.05
CA ILE A 292 11.57 -12.22 6.19
C ILE A 292 11.75 -13.21 7.35
N TYR A 293 12.86 -13.06 8.08
CA TYR A 293 13.11 -13.74 9.35
C TYR A 293 13.24 -12.70 10.46
N VAL A 294 12.47 -12.88 11.54
CA VAL A 294 12.42 -11.93 12.67
C VAL A 294 12.64 -12.68 13.97
N ILE A 295 13.53 -12.17 14.82
CA ILE A 295 13.71 -12.70 16.18
C ILE A 295 12.63 -12.10 17.07
N VAL A 296 11.76 -12.96 17.62
CA VAL A 296 10.59 -12.57 18.40
C VAL A 296 10.57 -13.25 19.78
N PRO A 297 9.96 -12.66 20.83
CA PRO A 297 9.94 -13.24 22.17
C PRO A 297 9.08 -14.52 22.27
N ASP A 298 9.61 -15.67 22.68
CA ASP A 298 8.86 -16.95 22.71
C ASP A 298 7.67 -17.02 23.70
N GLY A 299 7.53 -16.03 24.59
CA GLY A 299 6.47 -15.97 25.62
C GLY A 299 6.81 -16.71 26.91
N ALA A 300 7.94 -17.42 26.94
CA ALA A 300 8.56 -18.06 28.11
C ALA A 300 9.80 -17.30 28.62
N GLY A 301 10.11 -16.13 28.03
CA GLY A 301 11.26 -15.30 28.39
C GLY A 301 12.51 -15.56 27.54
N GLY A 302 12.40 -16.36 26.49
CA GLY A 302 13.40 -16.58 25.45
C GLY A 302 13.02 -15.91 24.12
N PHE A 303 13.64 -16.39 23.04
CA PHE A 303 13.42 -15.90 21.68
C PHE A 303 13.29 -17.05 20.70
N GLU A 304 12.48 -16.84 19.67
CA GLU A 304 12.32 -17.72 18.52
C GLU A 304 12.49 -16.93 17.22
N ILE A 305 12.57 -17.63 16.09
CA ILE A 305 12.59 -17.02 14.76
C ILE A 305 11.22 -17.20 14.12
N ALA A 306 10.52 -16.09 13.91
CA ALA A 306 9.34 -16.05 13.06
C ALA A 306 9.77 -15.90 11.59
N THR A 307 9.03 -16.55 10.70
CA THR A 307 9.16 -16.42 9.25
C THR A 307 7.88 -15.80 8.69
N GLY A 308 7.99 -14.92 7.70
CA GLY A 308 6.84 -14.28 7.07
C GLY A 308 7.13 -13.82 5.65
N GLY A 309 6.08 -13.37 4.96
CA GLY A 309 6.19 -12.73 3.65
C GLY A 309 6.25 -11.20 3.79
N VAL A 310 7.07 -10.55 2.96
CA VAL A 310 7.08 -9.09 2.79
C VAL A 310 7.02 -8.75 1.31
N TYR A 311 6.46 -7.58 0.99
CA TYR A 311 6.39 -7.11 -0.39
C TYR A 311 7.74 -7.10 -1.06
N ALA A 312 7.75 -7.40 -2.35
CA ALA A 312 8.87 -7.16 -3.23
C ALA A 312 8.57 -5.88 -4.04
N TYR A 313 8.99 -4.71 -3.56
CA TYR A 313 8.71 -3.44 -4.23
C TYR A 313 9.72 -3.03 -5.33
N TYR A 314 9.24 -2.42 -6.41
CA TYR A 314 10.02 -1.87 -7.53
C TYR A 314 9.55 -0.45 -7.87
N GLU A 315 10.48 0.42 -8.26
CA GLU A 315 10.17 1.72 -8.87
C GLU A 315 11.20 2.06 -9.95
N PHE A 316 10.74 2.50 -11.11
CA PHE A 316 11.63 2.76 -12.24
C PHE A 316 11.02 3.74 -13.24
N TRP A 317 11.90 4.41 -13.99
CA TRP A 317 11.52 5.32 -15.07
C TRP A 317 11.75 4.64 -16.41
N GLN A 318 10.78 4.76 -17.32
CA GLN A 318 10.95 4.27 -18.69
C GLN A 318 10.17 5.09 -19.73
N PRO A 319 10.47 4.98 -21.04
CA PRO A 319 9.71 5.68 -22.08
C PRO A 319 8.21 5.37 -21.97
N ARG A 320 7.36 6.38 -22.18
CA ARG A 320 5.90 6.18 -22.13
C ARG A 320 5.39 5.17 -23.17
N THR A 321 6.14 4.94 -24.25
CA THR A 321 5.83 3.91 -25.25
C THR A 321 5.99 2.49 -24.72
N ASP A 322 6.79 2.32 -23.66
CA ASP A 322 7.20 1.03 -23.13
C ASP A 322 6.42 0.70 -21.85
N ARG A 323 5.47 1.57 -21.46
CA ARG A 323 4.57 1.41 -20.31
C ARG A 323 4.06 -0.02 -20.22
N LEU A 324 4.23 -0.62 -19.05
CA LEU A 324 3.95 -2.03 -18.83
C LEU A 324 2.47 -2.27 -18.53
N THR A 325 2.00 -3.43 -18.97
CA THR A 325 0.81 -4.10 -18.43
C THR A 325 1.28 -5.15 -17.44
N ASP A 326 0.38 -5.69 -16.62
CA ASP A 326 0.73 -6.74 -15.66
C ASP A 326 1.28 -7.98 -16.38
N GLU A 327 0.73 -8.37 -17.53
CA GLU A 327 1.24 -9.52 -18.28
C GLU A 327 2.67 -9.29 -18.79
N ALA A 328 2.99 -8.06 -19.20
CA ALA A 328 4.35 -7.70 -19.57
C ALA A 328 5.28 -7.71 -18.35
N TRP A 329 4.78 -7.26 -17.20
CA TRP A 329 5.50 -7.29 -15.92
C TRP A 329 5.79 -8.73 -15.46
N TRP A 330 4.80 -9.62 -15.52
CA TRP A 330 4.97 -11.04 -15.18
C TRP A 330 6.00 -11.72 -16.08
N LEU A 331 6.03 -11.42 -17.38
CA LEU A 331 7.08 -11.91 -18.26
C LEU A 331 8.49 -11.46 -17.84
N LEU A 332 8.64 -10.25 -17.27
CA LEU A 332 9.92 -9.81 -16.70
C LEU A 332 10.28 -10.59 -15.43
N ILE A 333 9.29 -10.91 -14.60
CA ILE A 333 9.46 -11.76 -13.41
C ILE A 333 9.92 -13.16 -13.82
N GLU A 334 9.17 -13.83 -14.69
CA GLU A 334 9.45 -15.19 -15.15
C GLU A 334 10.80 -15.34 -15.85
N SER A 335 11.25 -14.28 -16.53
CA SER A 335 12.54 -14.25 -17.22
C SER A 335 13.70 -13.76 -16.36
N GLU A 336 13.45 -13.40 -15.10
CA GLU A 336 14.44 -12.81 -14.19
C GLU A 336 15.12 -11.54 -14.79
N THR A 337 14.36 -10.74 -15.55
CA THR A 337 14.85 -9.49 -16.18
C THR A 337 14.22 -8.24 -15.59
N LEU A 338 13.76 -8.34 -14.34
CA LEU A 338 13.19 -7.21 -13.60
C LEU A 338 14.19 -6.05 -13.48
N PRO A 339 13.69 -4.81 -13.45
CA PRO A 339 14.54 -3.65 -13.18
C PRO A 339 15.15 -3.74 -11.78
N ASP A 340 16.26 -3.03 -11.59
CA ASP A 340 16.91 -2.93 -10.29
C ASP A 340 15.92 -2.42 -9.22
N ARG A 341 16.03 -3.00 -8.02
CA ARG A 341 15.32 -2.50 -6.85
C ARG A 341 15.74 -1.05 -6.54
N PRO A 342 14.87 -0.24 -5.93
CA PRO A 342 15.26 1.07 -5.43
C PRO A 342 16.50 0.94 -4.53
N TRP A 343 17.41 1.92 -4.58
CA TRP A 343 18.70 1.88 -3.87
C TRP A 343 18.56 1.56 -2.38
N TRP A 344 17.52 2.08 -1.74
CA TRP A 344 17.25 1.91 -0.31
C TRP A 344 16.75 0.50 0.05
N VAL A 345 16.21 -0.26 -0.90
CA VAL A 345 15.91 -1.68 -0.67
C VAL A 345 17.21 -2.46 -0.56
N GLY A 346 18.12 -2.29 -1.52
CA GLY A 346 19.40 -3.00 -1.54
C GLY A 346 20.32 -2.65 -0.37
N GLU A 347 20.35 -1.38 0.04
CA GLU A 347 21.20 -0.89 1.13
C GLU A 347 20.77 -1.42 2.51
N TYR A 348 19.47 -1.50 2.76
CA TYR A 348 18.95 -1.76 4.11
C TYR A 348 18.33 -3.15 4.30
N LEU A 349 17.86 -3.80 3.23
CA LEU A 349 17.19 -5.10 3.34
C LEU A 349 18.09 -6.27 2.96
N GLY A 350 19.15 -6.05 2.17
CA GLY A 350 20.07 -7.10 1.76
C GLY A 350 19.37 -8.28 1.07
N LEU A 351 18.26 -7.99 0.38
CA LEU A 351 17.38 -8.93 -0.33
C LEU A 351 17.76 -9.07 -1.81
#